data_AF-A0A9N9LB78-F1
#
_entry.id   AF-A0A9N9LB78-F1
#
_cell.length_a   1.000
_cell.length_b   1.000
_cell.length_c   1.000
_cell.angle_alpha   90.00
_cell.angle_beta   90.00
_cell.angle_gamma   90.00
#
_symmetry.space_group_name_H-M   'P 1'
#
loop_
_entity.id
_entity.type
_entity.pdbx_description
1 polymer ?
#
loop_
_entity_poly.entity_id
_entity_poly.type
_entity_poly.pdbx_seq_one_letter_code
_entity_poly.pdbx_strand_id
1 'polypeptide(L)'
;MTSLILYCYARGTALSQRGYFCADLASAIIEQNGTRLSQRLRGTDNLLFFQAGATPRAFTHRTRKKFVDSWARALDQAFFFGNLLQHITGIYFVDTGDAQGTWSDETWSIELHSTLYHTGSFWEKARAIQLITTLLHEMIHGFFGVFCTERALRLPSNLGGVGIEGHGRPWADAMASVQDALNQVLPFTLDGRIFQHVRASFLHHAWRPTAQEMRRWGATESEIRDMIPDSQPSRSRFRQPAISRPPISLCTVRQNPFSYIRLPNQPIVPNVPTLPVELPPPYPQITSSIRRPHTDGPLSTNLLRKDRLFSLCQPDDVLALKQLEPKIVPEETYSGHLKLAQLLVEQRKLDRTLFQQDNLQAKPSRF
;
A
#
# COMPACT_ATOMS: atom_id res chain seq x y z
N MET A 1 4.66 -6.62 -11.82
CA MET A 1 4.99 -5.22 -11.50
C MET A 1 6.08 -5.10 -10.44
N THR A 2 6.16 -6.02 -9.47
CA THR A 2 7.24 -6.11 -8.46
C THR A 2 8.65 -5.98 -9.05
N SER A 3 8.95 -6.73 -10.12
CA SER A 3 10.25 -6.66 -10.79
C SER A 3 10.58 -5.27 -11.37
N LEU A 4 9.57 -4.47 -11.74
CA LEU A 4 9.77 -3.10 -12.22
C LEU A 4 10.15 -2.15 -11.07
N ILE A 5 9.49 -2.27 -9.92
CA ILE A 5 9.80 -1.49 -8.71
C ILE A 5 11.25 -1.75 -8.28
N LEU A 6 11.63 -3.03 -8.20
CA LEU A 6 12.99 -3.44 -7.84
C LEU A 6 14.01 -3.04 -8.90
N TYR A 7 13.65 -3.10 -10.19
CA TYR A 7 14.50 -2.61 -11.26
C TYR A 7 14.78 -1.11 -11.15
N CYS A 8 13.73 -0.30 -10.91
CA CYS A 8 13.89 1.14 -10.69
C CYS A 8 14.83 1.41 -9.52
N TYR A 9 14.65 0.74 -8.39
CA TYR A 9 15.54 0.86 -7.24
C TYR A 9 16.99 0.46 -7.55
N ALA A 10 17.20 -0.70 -8.18
CA ALA A 10 18.54 -1.18 -8.53
C ALA A 10 19.29 -0.23 -9.48
N ARG A 11 18.55 0.56 -10.27
CA ARG A 11 19.09 1.59 -11.16
C ARG A 11 19.19 2.98 -10.51
N GLY A 12 18.81 3.13 -9.25
CA GLY A 12 18.72 4.44 -8.58
C GLY A 12 17.67 5.36 -9.22
N THR A 13 16.70 4.80 -9.93
CA THR A 13 15.61 5.54 -10.56
C THR A 13 14.47 5.72 -9.57
N ALA A 14 13.94 6.95 -9.50
CA ALA A 14 12.82 7.23 -8.62
C ALA A 14 11.55 6.48 -9.03
N LEU A 15 10.77 6.02 -8.05
CA LEU A 15 9.46 5.43 -8.30
C LEU A 15 8.48 6.52 -8.78
N SER A 16 7.66 6.19 -9.77
CA SER A 16 6.58 7.09 -10.18
C SER A 16 5.52 7.17 -9.09
N GLN A 17 5.17 8.39 -8.67
CA GLN A 17 4.03 8.62 -7.79
C GLN A 17 2.74 8.06 -8.41
N ARG A 18 1.85 7.54 -7.55
CA ARG A 18 0.52 7.01 -7.94
C ARG A 18 0.55 6.02 -9.11
N GLY A 19 1.61 5.22 -9.24
CA GLY A 19 1.82 4.30 -10.36
C GLY A 19 1.57 2.81 -10.07
N TYR A 20 1.37 2.44 -8.80
CA TYR A 20 1.40 1.04 -8.37
C TYR A 20 0.13 0.58 -7.63
N PHE A 21 -0.02 -0.73 -7.41
CA PHE A 21 -0.97 -1.26 -6.44
C PHE A 21 -0.28 -1.52 -5.11
N CYS A 22 -0.99 -1.37 -3.99
CA CYS A 22 -0.38 -1.56 -2.68
C CYS A 22 0.08 -3.01 -2.45
N ALA A 23 -0.58 -3.99 -3.08
CA ALA A 23 -0.11 -5.37 -3.09
C ALA A 23 1.25 -5.54 -3.81
N ASP A 24 1.47 -4.83 -4.92
CA ASP A 24 2.75 -4.85 -5.63
C ASP A 24 3.86 -4.18 -4.81
N LEU A 25 3.54 -3.05 -4.16
CA LEU A 25 4.46 -2.35 -3.27
C LEU A 25 4.84 -3.19 -2.05
N ALA A 26 3.86 -3.83 -1.39
CA ALA A 26 4.09 -4.75 -0.29
C ALA A 26 4.96 -5.93 -0.74
N SER A 27 4.68 -6.51 -1.90
CA SER A 27 5.49 -7.58 -2.49
C SER A 27 6.93 -7.13 -2.75
N ALA A 28 7.13 -5.90 -3.21
CA ALA A 28 8.46 -5.35 -3.45
C ALA A 28 9.25 -5.17 -2.14
N ILE A 29 8.60 -4.71 -1.07
CA ILE A 29 9.20 -4.64 0.28
C ILE A 29 9.62 -6.05 0.74
N ILE A 30 8.73 -7.03 0.59
CA ILE A 30 8.99 -8.42 1.01
C ILE A 30 10.17 -9.02 0.22
N GLU A 31 10.17 -8.85 -1.10
CA GLU A 31 11.24 -9.37 -1.97
C GLU A 31 12.58 -8.68 -1.67
N GLN A 32 12.58 -7.36 -1.46
CA GLN A 32 13.77 -6.62 -1.05
C GLN A 32 14.31 -7.11 0.31
N ASN A 33 13.41 -7.48 1.25
CA ASN A 33 13.80 -8.01 2.55
C ASN A 33 14.49 -9.38 2.49
N GLY A 34 14.39 -10.10 1.37
CA GLY A 34 15.23 -11.27 1.09
C GLY A 34 16.72 -10.94 0.93
N THR A 35 17.06 -9.67 0.65
CA THR A 35 18.44 -9.18 0.61
C THR A 35 18.89 -8.76 2.02
N ARG A 36 20.11 -9.16 2.40
CA ARG A 36 20.70 -8.82 3.72
C ARG A 36 20.64 -7.32 3.96
N LEU A 37 20.17 -6.89 5.13
CA LEU A 37 20.03 -5.46 5.45
C LEU A 37 21.37 -4.72 5.31
N SER A 38 22.49 -5.35 5.67
CA SER A 38 23.83 -4.78 5.49
C SER A 38 24.18 -4.48 4.04
N GLN A 39 23.62 -5.21 3.08
CA GLN A 39 23.80 -4.95 1.65
C GLN A 39 22.97 -3.75 1.19
N ARG A 40 21.74 -3.61 1.71
CA ARG A 40 20.82 -2.50 1.40
C ARG A 40 21.28 -1.16 1.99
N LEU A 41 21.99 -1.22 3.10
CA LEU A 41 22.60 -0.08 3.78
C LEU A 41 24.08 0.13 3.42
N ARG A 42 24.58 -0.51 2.34
CA ARG A 42 25.99 -0.33 1.94
C ARG A 42 26.27 1.14 1.65
N GLY A 43 27.38 1.62 2.19
CA GLY A 43 27.84 3.00 2.00
C GLY A 43 27.13 4.03 2.87
N THR A 44 26.33 3.62 3.86
CA THR A 44 25.75 4.55 4.84
C THR A 44 26.11 4.19 6.26
N ASP A 45 26.33 5.23 7.07
CA ASP A 45 26.57 5.11 8.52
C ASP A 45 25.34 4.54 9.28
N ASN A 46 24.23 4.32 8.55
CA ASN A 46 22.97 3.81 9.07
C ASN A 46 23.07 2.36 9.58
N LEU A 47 23.96 1.51 9.03
CA LEU A 47 24.07 0.12 9.51
C LEU A 47 24.61 0.07 10.95
N LEU A 48 25.65 0.85 11.25
CA LEU A 48 26.19 0.98 12.61
C LEU A 48 25.15 1.60 13.55
N PHE A 49 24.32 2.51 13.03
CA PHE A 49 23.21 3.09 13.78
C PHE A 49 22.17 2.03 14.21
N PHE A 50 21.77 1.11 13.34
CA PHE A 50 20.88 -0.01 13.71
C PHE A 50 21.54 -0.94 14.74
N GLN A 51 22.80 -1.34 14.50
CA GLN A 51 23.50 -2.29 15.36
C GLN A 51 23.79 -1.74 16.76
N ALA A 52 24.12 -0.45 16.85
CA ALA A 52 24.36 0.20 18.14
C ALA A 52 23.09 0.27 19.00
N GLY A 53 21.90 0.10 18.40
CA GLY A 53 20.62 0.25 19.08
C GLY A 53 20.54 1.58 19.83
N ALA A 54 21.12 2.64 19.26
CA ALA A 54 21.44 3.86 19.97
C ALA A 54 20.14 4.56 20.42
N THR A 55 19.79 4.40 21.69
CA THR A 55 18.70 5.16 22.31
C THR A 55 19.28 6.44 22.92
N PRO A 56 18.67 7.61 22.69
CA PRO A 56 19.15 8.84 23.28
C PRO A 56 19.06 8.74 24.82
N ARG A 57 20.11 9.19 25.51
CA ARG A 57 20.21 9.20 26.99
C ARG A 57 19.23 10.15 27.69
N ALA A 58 18.63 11.06 26.94
CA ALA A 58 17.62 11.99 27.42
C ALA A 58 16.64 12.25 26.27
N PHE A 59 15.34 12.17 26.57
CA PHE A 59 14.25 12.28 25.59
C PHE A 59 13.67 13.70 25.51
N THR A 60 14.51 14.72 25.32
CA THR A 60 14.06 16.10 25.06
C THR A 60 13.41 16.25 23.68
N HIS A 61 12.57 17.25 23.43
CA HIS A 61 11.97 17.46 22.10
C HIS A 61 13.01 17.48 20.97
N ARG A 62 14.11 18.23 21.13
CA ARG A 62 15.20 18.31 20.14
C ARG A 62 15.89 16.98 19.90
N THR A 63 16.15 16.19 20.94
CA THR A 63 16.81 14.88 20.81
C THR A 63 15.87 13.84 20.21
N ARG A 64 14.57 13.87 20.55
CA ARG A 64 13.51 13.07 19.91
C ARG A 64 13.44 13.32 18.41
N LYS A 65 13.41 14.57 17.97
CA LYS A 65 13.37 14.91 16.54
C LYS A 65 14.59 14.40 15.78
N LYS A 66 15.79 14.65 16.31
CA LYS A 66 17.04 14.12 15.71
C LYS A 66 17.05 12.59 15.63
N PHE A 67 16.54 11.94 16.68
CA PHE A 67 16.41 10.48 16.73
C PHE A 67 15.47 9.97 15.64
N VAL A 68 14.25 10.50 15.57
CA VAL A 68 13.25 10.15 14.54
C VAL A 68 13.78 10.43 13.14
N ASP A 69 14.42 11.58 12.90
CA ASP A 69 14.96 11.91 11.57
C ASP A 69 16.05 10.96 11.12
N SER A 70 16.85 10.47 12.06
CA SER A 70 17.90 9.49 11.76
C SER A 70 17.31 8.13 11.44
N TRP A 71 16.33 7.67 12.23
CA TRP A 71 15.59 6.44 11.94
C TRP A 71 14.81 6.52 10.63
N ALA A 72 14.11 7.62 10.37
CA ALA A 72 13.34 7.81 9.14
C ALA A 72 14.22 7.67 7.91
N ARG A 73 15.38 8.33 7.87
CA ARG A 73 16.33 8.19 6.75
C ARG A 73 16.85 6.76 6.59
N ALA A 74 17.16 6.11 7.71
CA ALA A 74 17.67 4.75 7.70
C ALA A 74 16.61 3.75 7.22
N LEU A 75 15.36 3.89 7.67
CA LEU A 75 14.21 3.08 7.25
C LEU A 75 13.86 3.34 5.78
N ASP A 76 13.85 4.61 5.35
CA ASP A 76 13.58 4.99 3.95
C ASP A 76 14.54 4.31 3.00
N GLN A 77 15.85 4.40 3.29
CA GLN A 77 16.87 3.73 2.49
C GLN A 77 16.73 2.20 2.50
N ALA A 78 16.46 1.61 3.68
CA ALA A 78 16.42 0.17 3.86
C ALA A 78 15.21 -0.52 3.23
N PHE A 79 14.03 0.11 3.33
CA PHE A 79 12.74 -0.54 3.07
C PHE A 79 11.83 0.22 2.10
N PHE A 80 12.07 1.52 1.90
CA PHE A 80 11.23 2.37 1.05
C PHE A 80 12.03 2.97 -0.12
N PHE A 81 13.07 2.24 -0.52
CA PHE A 81 13.86 2.51 -1.73
C PHE A 81 14.53 3.90 -1.75
N GLY A 82 14.71 4.53 -0.58
CA GLY A 82 15.23 5.90 -0.43
C GLY A 82 14.34 6.95 -1.10
N ASN A 83 13.05 6.66 -1.24
CA ASN A 83 12.13 7.42 -2.08
C ASN A 83 11.04 8.12 -1.28
N LEU A 84 10.60 7.54 -0.15
CA LEU A 84 9.46 8.07 0.60
C LEU A 84 9.71 9.49 1.10
N LEU A 85 10.89 9.74 1.71
CA LEU A 85 11.17 11.03 2.34
C LEU A 85 11.28 12.19 1.35
N GLN A 86 11.49 11.90 0.06
CA GLN A 86 11.52 12.91 -1.00
C GLN A 86 10.11 13.39 -1.39
N HIS A 87 9.08 12.66 -0.97
CA HIS A 87 7.70 12.89 -1.38
C HIS A 87 6.76 13.28 -0.23
N ILE A 88 7.21 13.20 1.01
CA ILE A 88 6.45 13.69 2.17
C ILE A 88 6.93 15.07 2.58
N THR A 89 6.05 15.90 3.12
CA THR A 89 6.36 17.26 3.58
C THR A 89 7.20 17.25 4.86
N GLY A 90 7.00 16.27 5.73
CA GLY A 90 7.80 16.10 6.92
C GLY A 90 7.28 15.06 7.89
N ILE A 91 8.04 14.89 8.97
CA ILE A 91 7.65 14.12 10.16
C ILE A 91 7.60 15.10 11.33
N TYR A 92 6.43 15.23 11.94
CA TYR A 92 6.13 16.23 12.97
C TYR A 92 5.78 15.56 14.29
N PHE A 93 6.07 16.24 15.40
CA PHE A 93 5.53 15.88 16.70
C PHE A 93 4.34 16.78 16.99
N VAL A 94 3.22 16.17 17.38
CA VAL A 94 2.00 16.89 17.76
C VAL A 94 1.62 16.51 19.18
N ASP A 95 1.01 17.44 19.92
CA ASP A 95 0.69 17.24 21.34
C ASP A 95 -0.73 16.71 21.57
N THR A 96 -1.50 16.47 20.51
CA THR A 96 -2.90 16.07 20.59
C THR A 96 -3.18 14.93 19.61
N GLY A 97 -3.99 13.98 20.05
CA GLY A 97 -4.62 12.98 19.20
C GLY A 97 -4.76 11.61 19.89
N ASP A 98 -5.64 10.78 19.31
CA ASP A 98 -6.07 9.52 19.94
C ASP A 98 -5.20 8.31 19.55
N ALA A 99 -4.35 8.47 18.53
CA ALA A 99 -3.40 7.47 18.05
C ALA A 99 -1.96 7.78 18.49
N GLN A 100 -1.03 6.83 18.31
CA GLN A 100 0.40 7.04 18.58
C GLN A 100 1.11 7.81 17.47
N GLY A 101 0.60 7.68 16.25
CA GLY A 101 0.97 8.43 15.08
C GLY A 101 -0.16 8.39 14.06
N THR A 102 -0.03 9.23 13.04
CA THR A 102 -0.99 9.32 11.94
C THR A 102 -0.26 9.71 10.65
N TRP A 103 -0.55 9.00 9.57
CA TRP A 103 -0.26 9.45 8.21
C TRP A 103 -1.40 10.35 7.69
N SER A 104 -1.06 11.51 7.13
CA SER A 104 -2.01 12.46 6.55
C SER A 104 -1.86 12.51 5.02
N ASP A 105 -2.87 11.99 4.30
CA ASP A 105 -2.96 12.11 2.83
C ASP A 105 -3.18 13.54 2.35
N GLU A 106 -3.71 14.43 3.21
CA GLU A 106 -3.95 15.84 2.88
C GLU A 106 -2.65 16.64 2.88
N THR A 107 -1.84 16.47 3.93
CA THR A 107 -0.60 17.23 4.12
C THR A 107 0.64 16.47 3.66
N TRP A 108 0.46 15.20 3.26
CA TRP A 108 1.53 14.28 2.89
C TRP A 108 2.60 14.22 3.99
N SER A 109 2.15 14.07 5.23
CA SER A 109 3.03 14.12 6.40
C SER A 109 2.77 12.99 7.38
N ILE A 110 3.76 12.73 8.22
CA ILE A 110 3.65 11.81 9.35
C ILE A 110 3.62 12.62 10.64
N GLU A 111 2.59 12.43 11.44
CA GLU A 111 2.46 13.05 12.75
C GLU A 111 2.71 11.99 13.84
N LEU A 112 3.57 12.29 14.81
CA LEU A 112 3.88 11.42 15.94
C LEU A 112 3.41 12.09 17.23
N HIS A 113 2.48 11.45 17.96
CA HIS A 113 1.77 12.08 19.06
C HIS A 113 2.59 12.01 20.35
N SER A 114 3.07 13.16 20.81
CA SER A 114 4.10 13.29 21.85
C SER A 114 3.59 12.86 23.25
N THR A 115 2.29 13.00 23.49
CA THR A 115 1.64 12.82 24.79
C THR A 115 1.66 11.38 25.30
N LEU A 116 1.69 10.42 24.39
CA LEU A 116 1.69 8.99 24.72
C LEU A 116 3.09 8.48 25.14
N TYR A 117 4.11 9.34 25.13
CA TYR A 117 5.50 9.00 25.49
C TYR A 117 5.96 9.62 26.83
N HIS A 118 5.04 10.11 27.67
CA HIS A 118 5.35 10.79 28.94
C HIS A 118 5.23 9.90 30.18
N THR A 119 6.27 9.15 30.52
CA THR A 119 6.48 8.60 31.88
C THR A 119 7.99 8.53 32.20
N GLY A 120 8.40 8.34 33.46
CA GLY A 120 9.78 8.55 33.98
C GLY A 120 10.96 7.86 33.26
N SER A 121 12.20 8.22 33.66
CA SER A 121 13.48 7.83 33.04
C SER A 121 13.71 6.31 32.88
N PHE A 122 13.06 5.48 33.71
CA PHE A 122 13.19 4.02 33.64
C PHE A 122 12.74 3.42 32.30
N TRP A 123 11.91 4.13 31.54
CA TRP A 123 11.26 3.64 30.31
C TRP A 123 11.85 4.20 29.02
N GLU A 124 13.05 4.81 29.04
CA GLU A 124 13.62 5.47 27.86
C GLU A 124 13.85 4.51 26.68
N LYS A 125 14.40 3.32 26.93
CA LYS A 125 14.58 2.30 25.89
C LYS A 125 13.26 1.85 25.29
N ALA A 126 12.28 1.52 26.14
CA ALA A 126 10.95 1.11 25.69
C ALA A 126 10.28 2.19 24.82
N ARG A 127 10.41 3.47 25.20
CA ARG A 127 9.87 4.59 24.44
C ARG A 127 10.57 4.79 23.11
N ALA A 128 11.89 4.62 23.05
CA ALA A 128 12.61 4.65 21.79
C ALA A 128 12.13 3.55 20.83
N ILE A 129 11.97 2.32 21.33
CA ILE A 129 11.46 1.18 20.56
C ILE A 129 10.03 1.47 20.06
N GLN A 130 9.17 1.97 20.94
CA GLN A 130 7.81 2.33 20.58
C GLN A 130 7.78 3.43 19.51
N LEU A 131 8.61 4.47 19.64
CA LEU A 131 8.67 5.55 18.66
C LEU A 131 9.19 5.07 17.30
N ILE A 132 10.16 4.16 17.27
CA ILE A 132 10.61 3.50 16.03
C ILE A 132 9.46 2.69 15.41
N THR A 133 8.73 1.96 16.24
CA THR A 133 7.61 1.11 15.81
C THR A 133 6.49 1.95 15.21
N THR A 134 6.09 3.03 15.88
CA THR A 134 5.10 3.99 15.38
C THR A 134 5.58 4.67 14.10
N LEU A 135 6.84 5.12 14.05
CA LEU A 135 7.39 5.73 12.83
C LEU A 135 7.33 4.75 11.65
N LEU A 136 7.75 3.50 11.86
CA LEU A 136 7.70 2.47 10.82
C LEU A 136 6.25 2.21 10.36
N HIS A 137 5.32 2.11 11.30
CA HIS A 137 3.89 1.95 11.05
C HIS A 137 3.37 3.04 10.09
N GLU A 138 3.61 4.31 10.42
CA GLU A 138 3.15 5.43 9.58
C GLU A 138 3.92 5.55 8.27
N MET A 139 5.21 5.16 8.22
CA MET A 139 5.98 5.17 6.98
C MET A 139 5.44 4.15 5.96
N ILE A 140 4.90 3.00 6.40
CA ILE A 140 4.23 2.07 5.48
C ILE A 140 2.95 2.69 4.92
N HIS A 141 2.13 3.34 5.75
CA HIS A 141 0.96 4.10 5.29
C HIS A 141 1.36 5.17 4.29
N GLY A 142 2.36 5.99 4.61
CA GLY A 142 2.88 7.03 3.72
C GLY A 142 3.44 6.49 2.41
N PHE A 143 4.16 5.36 2.43
CA PHE A 143 4.67 4.72 1.22
C PHE A 143 3.53 4.29 0.30
N PHE A 144 2.49 3.67 0.84
CA PHE A 144 1.32 3.33 0.04
C PHE A 144 0.56 4.58 -0.41
N GLY A 145 0.39 5.58 0.46
CA GLY A 145 -0.27 6.85 0.15
C GLY A 145 0.39 7.59 -1.02
N VAL A 146 1.72 7.67 -1.05
CA VAL A 146 2.47 8.35 -2.11
C VAL A 146 2.43 7.59 -3.45
N PHE A 147 2.61 6.27 -3.42
CA PHE A 147 2.90 5.50 -4.64
C PHE A 147 1.74 4.65 -5.16
N CYS A 148 0.72 4.35 -4.36
CA CYS A 148 -0.45 3.61 -4.85
C CYS A 148 -1.34 4.49 -5.74
N THR A 149 -1.78 3.94 -6.86
CA THR A 149 -2.75 4.58 -7.78
C THR A 149 -4.10 4.79 -7.08
N GLU A 150 -4.85 5.81 -7.48
CA GLU A 150 -6.25 5.98 -7.04
C GLU A 150 -7.15 4.80 -7.47
N ARG A 151 -6.80 4.10 -8.56
CA ARG A 151 -7.50 2.87 -8.98
C ARG A 151 -7.25 1.72 -8.01
N ALA A 152 -6.08 1.66 -7.37
CA ALA A 152 -5.77 0.67 -6.36
C ALA A 152 -6.59 0.88 -5.07
N LEU A 153 -6.96 2.13 -4.74
CA LEU A 153 -7.85 2.48 -3.61
C LEU A 153 -9.24 1.84 -3.72
N ARG A 154 -9.63 1.41 -4.93
CA ARG A 154 -10.96 0.84 -5.22
C ARG A 154 -11.04 -0.67 -5.06
N LEU A 155 -9.99 -1.33 -4.56
CA LEU A 155 -10.10 -2.75 -4.21
C LEU A 155 -11.19 -2.90 -3.14
N PRO A 156 -12.09 -3.89 -3.28
CA PRO A 156 -13.23 -4.00 -2.41
C PRO A 156 -12.77 -4.26 -0.97
N SER A 157 -13.43 -3.60 -0.01
CA SER A 157 -13.11 -3.61 1.43
C SER A 157 -13.11 -5.01 2.05
N ASN A 158 -13.72 -5.99 1.37
CA ASN A 158 -13.72 -7.40 1.74
C ASN A 158 -12.38 -8.13 1.48
N LEU A 159 -11.37 -7.46 0.90
CA LEU A 159 -10.02 -8.02 0.71
C LEU A 159 -8.98 -7.52 1.73
N GLY A 160 -9.38 -6.70 2.69
CA GLY A 160 -8.45 -6.15 3.69
C GLY A 160 -8.32 -4.65 3.70
N GLY A 161 -8.79 -3.97 2.66
CA GLY A 161 -8.34 -2.61 2.39
C GLY A 161 -6.92 -2.60 1.83
N VAL A 162 -6.48 -1.39 1.46
CA VAL A 162 -5.28 -1.18 0.64
C VAL A 162 -4.02 -0.87 1.43
N GLY A 163 -4.14 -0.76 2.76
CA GLY A 163 -3.01 -0.45 3.62
C GLY A 163 -2.75 1.04 3.84
N ILE A 164 -3.53 1.95 3.26
CA ILE A 164 -3.34 3.42 3.38
C ILE A 164 -4.06 3.96 4.61
N GLU A 165 -5.37 3.73 4.71
CA GLU A 165 -6.20 4.17 5.86
C GLU A 165 -6.49 3.04 6.86
N GLY A 166 -5.89 1.86 6.68
CA GLY A 166 -6.15 0.71 7.53
C GLY A 166 -5.15 -0.42 7.36
N HIS A 167 -5.30 -1.47 8.16
CA HIS A 167 -4.29 -2.51 8.34
C HIS A 167 -4.62 -3.77 7.54
N GLY A 168 -4.86 -3.59 6.24
CA GLY A 168 -5.15 -4.69 5.33
C GLY A 168 -3.98 -5.64 5.11
N ARG A 169 -4.24 -6.74 4.40
CA ARG A 169 -3.20 -7.73 4.08
C ARG A 169 -1.91 -7.12 3.50
N PRO A 170 -1.94 -6.15 2.55
CA PRO A 170 -0.70 -5.54 2.05
C PRO A 170 0.12 -4.84 3.15
N TRP A 171 -0.54 -4.12 4.05
CA TRP A 171 0.11 -3.45 5.17
C TRP A 171 0.66 -4.45 6.19
N ALA A 172 -0.14 -5.44 6.56
CA ALA A 172 0.27 -6.44 7.55
C ALA A 172 1.45 -7.29 7.06
N ASP A 173 1.46 -7.67 5.78
CA ASP A 173 2.55 -8.44 5.18
C ASP A 173 3.83 -7.60 5.03
N ALA A 174 3.71 -6.33 4.66
CA ALA A 174 4.84 -5.41 4.62
C ALA A 174 5.43 -5.18 6.02
N MET A 175 4.58 -4.89 7.01
CA MET A 175 5.01 -4.66 8.40
C MET A 175 5.69 -5.89 9.00
N ALA A 176 5.13 -7.08 8.80
CA ALA A 176 5.72 -8.34 9.28
C ALA A 176 7.10 -8.56 8.66
N SER A 177 7.23 -8.35 7.36
CA SER A 177 8.51 -8.53 6.66
C SER A 177 9.57 -7.53 7.13
N VAL A 178 9.21 -6.25 7.32
CA VAL A 178 10.16 -5.24 7.82
C VAL A 178 10.55 -5.52 9.27
N GLN A 179 9.59 -5.87 10.12
CA GLN A 179 9.84 -6.26 11.51
C GLN A 179 10.82 -7.45 11.59
N ASP A 180 10.59 -8.50 10.82
CA ASP A 180 11.46 -9.68 10.78
C ASP A 180 12.87 -9.31 10.31
N ALA A 181 13.00 -8.44 9.30
CA ALA A 181 14.30 -7.98 8.81
C ALA A 181 15.06 -7.13 9.84
N LEU A 182 14.35 -6.27 10.60
CA LEU A 182 14.93 -5.46 11.67
C LEU A 182 15.34 -6.32 12.87
N ASN A 183 14.49 -7.26 13.30
CA ASN A 183 14.76 -8.13 14.44
C ASN A 183 15.99 -9.04 14.24
N GLN A 184 16.43 -9.26 13.01
CA GLN A 184 17.69 -9.96 12.71
C GLN A 184 18.94 -9.14 13.01
N VAL A 185 18.85 -7.82 13.13
CA VAL A 185 20.02 -6.92 13.27
C VAL A 185 19.99 -6.06 14.52
N LEU A 186 18.82 -5.85 15.12
CA LEU A 186 18.66 -4.98 16.29
C LEU A 186 19.07 -5.73 17.57
N PRO A 187 19.66 -5.03 18.55
CA PRO A 187 19.96 -5.61 19.87
C PRO A 187 18.72 -5.71 20.79
N PHE A 188 17.53 -5.53 20.23
CA PHE A 188 16.24 -5.62 20.90
C PHE A 188 15.18 -6.09 19.92
N THR A 189 14.11 -6.68 20.44
CA THR A 189 12.96 -7.07 19.64
C THR A 189 12.04 -5.89 19.41
N LEU A 190 11.71 -5.64 18.14
CA LEU A 190 10.63 -4.78 17.70
C LEU A 190 9.36 -5.62 17.59
N ASP A 191 8.32 -5.18 18.30
CA ASP A 191 6.97 -5.74 18.23
C ASP A 191 6.02 -4.65 17.75
N GLY A 192 5.65 -4.75 16.48
CA GLY A 192 4.73 -3.88 15.77
C GLY A 192 3.26 -4.16 16.06
N ARG A 193 2.94 -5.16 16.91
CA ARG A 193 1.56 -5.52 17.27
C ARG A 193 0.64 -5.67 16.05
N ILE A 194 1.19 -6.29 15.00
CA ILE A 194 0.60 -6.32 13.66
C ILE A 194 -0.80 -6.93 13.71
N PHE A 195 -0.94 -8.07 14.38
CA PHE A 195 -2.24 -8.71 14.53
C PHE A 195 -3.25 -7.86 15.31
N GLN A 196 -2.85 -7.11 16.33
CA GLN A 196 -3.76 -6.23 17.07
C GLN A 196 -4.28 -5.10 16.19
N HIS A 197 -3.43 -4.52 15.34
CA HIS A 197 -3.83 -3.51 14.35
C HIS A 197 -4.77 -4.09 13.28
N VAL A 198 -4.44 -5.28 12.76
CA VAL A 198 -5.30 -6.04 11.83
C VAL A 198 -6.65 -6.35 12.47
N ARG A 199 -6.67 -6.80 13.73
CA ARG A 199 -7.88 -7.14 14.49
C ARG A 199 -8.76 -5.91 14.68
N ALA A 200 -8.19 -4.75 14.98
CA ALA A 200 -8.93 -3.50 15.08
C ALA A 200 -9.59 -3.15 13.73
N SER A 201 -8.86 -3.24 12.62
CA SER A 201 -9.44 -3.01 11.29
C SER A 201 -10.49 -4.06 10.90
N PHE A 202 -10.27 -5.32 11.25
CA PHE A 202 -11.20 -6.42 10.98
C PHE A 202 -12.60 -6.17 11.57
N LEU A 203 -12.69 -5.62 12.78
CA LEU A 203 -13.98 -5.34 13.43
C LEU A 203 -14.84 -4.33 12.64
N HIS A 204 -14.23 -3.56 11.74
CA HIS A 204 -14.88 -2.53 10.95
C HIS A 204 -15.02 -2.87 9.45
N HIS A 205 -14.52 -4.03 9.00
CA HIS A 205 -14.45 -4.37 7.58
C HIS A 205 -14.88 -5.81 7.29
N ALA A 206 -15.35 -6.07 6.06
CA ALA A 206 -15.92 -7.38 5.66
C ALA A 206 -14.89 -8.46 5.29
N TRP A 207 -13.59 -8.18 5.41
CA TRP A 207 -12.52 -9.14 5.09
C TRP A 207 -12.17 -10.00 6.29
N ARG A 208 -11.60 -11.19 6.08
CA ARG A 208 -11.08 -12.04 7.16
C ARG A 208 -9.72 -12.62 6.79
N PRO A 209 -8.71 -12.53 7.67
CA PRO A 209 -7.48 -13.27 7.46
C PRO A 209 -7.66 -14.76 7.72
N THR A 210 -6.84 -15.57 7.06
CA THR A 210 -6.68 -16.99 7.31
C THR A 210 -5.88 -17.22 8.59
N ALA A 211 -6.01 -18.40 9.19
CA ALA A 211 -5.21 -18.78 10.36
C ALA A 211 -3.70 -18.66 10.11
N GLN A 212 -3.24 -19.01 8.91
CA GLN A 212 -1.83 -18.91 8.55
C GLN A 212 -1.35 -17.46 8.51
N GLU A 213 -2.15 -16.54 7.93
CA GLU A 213 -1.83 -15.11 7.93
C GLU A 213 -1.78 -14.56 9.36
N MET A 214 -2.76 -14.90 10.21
CA MET A 214 -2.77 -14.47 11.61
C MET A 214 -1.52 -14.92 12.38
N ARG A 215 -1.10 -16.19 12.22
CA ARG A 215 0.15 -16.69 12.85
C ARG A 215 1.36 -15.89 12.41
N ARG A 216 1.48 -15.62 11.10
CA ARG A 216 2.58 -14.83 10.53
C ARG A 216 2.61 -13.41 11.07
N TRP A 217 1.45 -12.86 11.44
CA TRP A 217 1.33 -11.52 12.03
C TRP A 217 1.40 -11.51 13.57
N GLY A 218 1.77 -12.63 14.18
CA GLY A 218 2.01 -12.74 15.63
C GLY A 218 0.78 -13.09 16.47
N ALA A 219 -0.32 -13.55 15.87
CA ALA A 219 -1.47 -14.04 16.63
C ALA A 219 -1.14 -15.34 17.36
N THR A 220 -1.60 -15.46 18.60
CA THR A 220 -1.59 -16.71 19.37
C THR A 220 -2.67 -17.69 18.90
N GLU A 221 -2.51 -18.99 19.17
CA GLU A 221 -3.55 -19.99 18.83
C GLU A 221 -4.90 -19.71 19.52
N SER A 222 -4.89 -19.08 20.70
CA SER A 222 -6.11 -18.65 21.38
C SER A 222 -6.81 -17.56 20.57
N GLU A 223 -6.07 -16.52 20.17
CA GLU A 223 -6.62 -15.42 19.38
C GLU A 223 -7.15 -15.90 18.01
N ILE A 224 -6.46 -16.85 17.37
CA ILE A 224 -6.90 -17.44 16.10
C ILE A 224 -8.22 -18.19 16.27
N ARG A 225 -8.34 -18.98 17.34
CA ARG A 225 -9.56 -19.72 17.67
C ARG A 225 -10.73 -18.78 17.99
N ASP A 226 -10.46 -17.68 18.68
CA ASP A 226 -11.48 -16.69 19.01
C ASP A 226 -11.97 -15.93 17.76
N MET A 227 -11.12 -15.76 16.74
CA MET A 227 -11.42 -15.00 15.52
C MET A 227 -12.00 -15.82 14.37
N ILE A 228 -11.63 -17.10 14.27
CA ILE A 228 -12.21 -18.06 13.34
C ILE A 228 -13.22 -18.85 14.17
N PRO A 229 -14.48 -18.39 14.30
CA PRO A 229 -15.49 -19.19 14.98
C PRO A 229 -15.46 -20.54 14.31
N ASP A 230 -15.23 -21.61 15.10
CA ASP A 230 -15.23 -22.99 14.64
C ASP A 230 -16.35 -23.08 13.63
N SER A 231 -15.98 -23.16 12.34
CA SER A 231 -16.94 -23.28 11.28
C SER A 231 -17.71 -24.51 11.70
N GLN A 232 -18.94 -24.30 12.18
CA GLN A 232 -19.77 -25.39 12.67
C GLN A 232 -19.61 -26.49 11.65
N PRO A 233 -19.27 -27.73 12.07
CA PRO A 233 -19.11 -28.79 11.11
C PRO A 233 -20.37 -28.77 10.27
N SER A 234 -20.24 -28.36 9.01
CA SER A 234 -21.29 -28.43 8.00
C SER A 234 -21.42 -29.91 7.66
N ARG A 235 -21.86 -30.66 8.67
CA ARG A 235 -22.44 -31.99 8.64
C ARG A 235 -23.95 -31.84 8.74
N SER A 236 -24.52 -30.84 8.06
CA SER A 236 -25.65 -31.14 7.21
C SER A 236 -25.04 -31.87 6.01
N ARG A 237 -24.85 -33.19 6.02
CA ARG A 237 -25.95 -34.14 5.81
C ARG A 237 -27.09 -33.50 5.01
N PHE A 238 -26.76 -32.92 3.85
CA PHE A 238 -27.58 -33.18 2.68
C PHE A 238 -27.57 -34.70 2.47
N ARG A 239 -28.44 -35.40 3.21
CA ARG A 239 -29.12 -36.55 2.64
C ARG A 239 -29.67 -36.01 1.34
N GLN A 240 -29.07 -36.39 0.22
CA GLN A 240 -29.80 -36.36 -1.04
C GLN A 240 -31.10 -37.13 -0.75
N PRO A 241 -32.29 -36.52 -0.81
CA PRO A 241 -33.47 -37.33 -0.96
C PRO A 241 -33.25 -38.13 -2.25
N ALA A 242 -33.37 -39.45 -2.17
CA ALA A 242 -33.40 -40.29 -3.34
C ALA A 242 -34.62 -39.87 -4.17
N ILE A 243 -34.43 -38.95 -5.10
CA ILE A 243 -35.43 -38.60 -6.10
C ILE A 243 -35.31 -39.67 -7.18
N SER A 244 -36.03 -40.78 -7.01
CA SER A 244 -36.43 -41.59 -8.16
C SER A 244 -37.44 -40.76 -8.95
N ARG A 245 -37.02 -40.18 -10.07
CA ARG A 245 -37.95 -39.69 -11.08
C ARG A 245 -37.69 -40.42 -12.40
N PRO A 246 -38.74 -40.93 -13.07
CA PRO A 246 -38.66 -41.51 -14.41
C PRO A 246 -38.36 -40.41 -15.46
N PRO A 247 -37.89 -40.78 -16.67
CA PRO A 247 -37.49 -39.83 -17.69
C PRO A 247 -38.67 -38.97 -18.17
N ILE A 248 -38.47 -37.66 -18.20
CA ILE A 248 -39.40 -36.69 -18.79
C ILE A 248 -39.08 -36.59 -20.29
N SER A 249 -40.12 -36.80 -21.09
CA SER A 249 -40.13 -36.66 -22.55
C SER A 249 -39.99 -35.20 -22.98
N LEU A 250 -39.17 -34.96 -24.00
CA LEU A 250 -39.01 -33.69 -24.71
C LEU A 250 -40.31 -33.28 -25.40
N CYS A 251 -40.76 -32.04 -25.18
CA CYS A 251 -41.61 -31.32 -26.13
C CYS A 251 -41.43 -29.79 -26.03
N THR A 252 -40.80 -29.28 -27.10
CA THR A 252 -41.15 -28.09 -27.88
C THR A 252 -41.15 -26.68 -27.28
N VAL A 253 -40.26 -25.89 -27.90
CA VAL A 253 -40.17 -24.43 -28.01
C VAL A 253 -41.52 -23.76 -28.34
N ARG A 254 -41.84 -22.66 -27.64
CA ARG A 254 -42.52 -21.49 -28.23
C ARG A 254 -41.98 -20.19 -27.64
N GLN A 255 -41.79 -19.24 -28.54
CA GLN A 255 -41.20 -17.90 -28.34
C GLN A 255 -42.24 -16.86 -27.89
N ASN A 256 -41.72 -15.83 -27.19
CA ASN A 256 -42.10 -14.40 -27.24
C ASN A 256 -43.42 -13.91 -26.56
N PRO A 257 -43.58 -12.59 -26.31
CA PRO A 257 -42.65 -11.63 -25.66
C PRO A 257 -43.36 -10.63 -24.70
N PHE A 258 -42.59 -9.75 -24.03
CA PHE A 258 -42.96 -8.47 -23.38
C PHE A 258 -44.13 -8.39 -22.39
N SER A 259 -43.84 -7.89 -21.17
CA SER A 259 -44.72 -6.96 -20.45
C SER A 259 -43.93 -6.17 -19.39
N TYR A 260 -43.91 -4.85 -19.55
CA TYR A 260 -43.53 -3.88 -18.52
C TYR A 260 -44.49 -3.97 -17.34
N ILE A 261 -43.97 -4.02 -16.11
CA ILE A 261 -44.76 -3.72 -14.91
C ILE A 261 -44.35 -2.33 -14.42
N ARG A 262 -45.28 -1.41 -14.58
CA ARG A 262 -45.35 -0.11 -13.90
C ARG A 262 -46.35 -0.26 -12.75
N LEU A 263 -46.20 0.56 -11.71
CA LEU A 263 -47.19 1.05 -10.71
C LEU A 263 -46.57 1.04 -9.27
N PRO A 264 -47.12 1.77 -8.29
CA PRO A 264 -47.09 3.24 -8.19
C PRO A 264 -46.82 3.72 -6.73
N ASN A 265 -46.89 5.03 -6.51
CA ASN A 265 -47.14 5.71 -5.21
C ASN A 265 -45.98 5.78 -4.20
N GLN A 266 -45.27 6.92 -4.22
CA GLN A 266 -44.60 7.47 -3.04
C GLN A 266 -45.55 8.44 -2.32
N PRO A 267 -45.61 8.42 -0.97
CA PRO A 267 -46.33 9.44 -0.21
C PRO A 267 -45.54 10.75 -0.12
N ILE A 268 -46.30 11.84 -0.19
CA ILE A 268 -45.90 13.23 -0.02
C ILE A 268 -45.44 13.47 1.43
N VAL A 269 -44.23 14.01 1.62
CA VAL A 269 -43.73 14.48 2.92
C VAL A 269 -43.94 16.00 2.99
N PRO A 270 -44.54 16.55 4.06
CA PRO A 270 -44.75 17.99 4.19
C PRO A 270 -43.45 18.73 4.58
N ASN A 271 -43.29 19.92 3.97
CA ASN A 271 -42.25 20.90 4.24
C ASN A 271 -42.19 21.29 5.74
N VAL A 272 -40.99 21.26 6.30
CA VAL A 272 -40.65 21.90 7.59
C VAL A 272 -39.77 23.13 7.28
N PRO A 273 -40.05 24.32 7.85
CA PRO A 273 -39.29 25.53 7.58
C PRO A 273 -37.92 25.50 8.27
N THR A 274 -36.86 25.73 7.50
CA THR A 274 -35.49 25.95 7.96
C THR A 274 -35.37 27.35 8.58
N LEU A 275 -34.99 27.41 9.86
CA LEU A 275 -34.56 28.65 10.52
C LEU A 275 -33.16 29.05 10.00
N PRO A 276 -32.86 30.35 9.82
CA PRO A 276 -31.54 30.79 9.40
C PRO A 276 -30.55 30.69 10.57
N VAL A 277 -29.45 29.96 10.33
CA VAL A 277 -28.28 29.95 11.21
C VAL A 277 -27.45 31.19 10.86
N GLU A 278 -27.34 32.12 11.81
CA GLU A 278 -26.40 33.24 11.74
C GLU A 278 -24.96 32.71 11.81
N LEU A 279 -24.16 33.04 10.78
CA LEU A 279 -22.73 32.82 10.77
C LEU A 279 -22.03 34.01 11.47
N PRO A 280 -21.08 33.78 12.38
CA PRO A 280 -20.28 34.86 12.97
C PRO A 280 -19.33 35.50 11.92
N PRO A 281 -18.97 36.78 12.10
CA PRO A 281 -18.20 37.55 11.11
C PRO A 281 -16.76 37.02 10.95
N PRO A 282 -16.14 37.18 9.77
CA PRO A 282 -14.76 36.77 9.55
C PRO A 282 -13.79 37.68 10.28
N TYR A 283 -12.80 37.08 10.96
CA TYR A 283 -11.63 37.77 11.49
C TYR A 283 -10.73 38.31 10.36
N PRO A 284 -10.00 39.41 10.59
CA PRO A 284 -9.27 40.13 9.55
C PRO A 284 -8.05 39.34 9.05
N GLN A 285 -7.92 39.26 7.73
CA GLN A 285 -6.73 38.74 7.06
C GLN A 285 -5.57 39.74 7.20
N ILE A 286 -4.47 39.29 7.81
CA ILE A 286 -3.18 39.97 7.77
C ILE A 286 -2.52 39.65 6.43
N THR A 287 -2.53 40.62 5.52
CA THR A 287 -1.80 40.55 4.25
C THR A 287 -0.35 40.96 4.47
N SER A 288 0.56 39.98 4.50
CA SER A 288 2.00 40.25 4.39
C SER A 288 2.42 40.18 2.92
N SER A 289 2.78 41.34 2.41
CA SER A 289 3.22 41.57 1.04
C SER A 289 4.72 41.29 0.91
N ILE A 290 5.07 40.10 0.40
CA ILE A 290 6.44 39.81 -0.04
C ILE A 290 6.51 39.97 -1.57
N ARG A 291 7.17 41.05 -1.99
CA ARG A 291 7.55 41.32 -3.39
C ARG A 291 8.51 40.23 -3.89
N ARG A 292 8.23 39.66 -5.05
CA ARG A 292 9.24 39.00 -5.91
C ARG A 292 9.46 39.84 -7.16
N PRO A 293 10.70 39.95 -7.67
CA PRO A 293 10.97 40.68 -8.89
C PRO A 293 10.66 39.83 -10.14
N HIS A 294 10.10 40.52 -11.13
CA HIS A 294 9.96 40.10 -12.53
C HIS A 294 11.32 39.81 -13.17
N THR A 295 11.38 38.75 -13.98
CA THR A 295 12.26 38.68 -15.15
C THR A 295 11.48 38.05 -16.30
N ASP A 296 11.44 38.78 -17.41
CA ASP A 296 10.80 38.42 -18.68
C ASP A 296 11.75 37.60 -19.57
N GLY A 297 11.19 36.70 -20.38
CA GLY A 297 11.66 36.47 -21.76
C GLY A 297 12.21 35.06 -22.12
N PRO A 298 12.03 34.60 -23.38
CA PRO A 298 11.58 33.23 -23.67
C PRO A 298 12.56 32.39 -24.50
N LEU A 299 12.47 31.05 -24.42
CA LEU A 299 12.89 30.12 -25.49
C LEU A 299 11.98 28.89 -25.52
N SER A 300 11.12 28.87 -26.54
CA SER A 300 10.30 27.73 -26.95
C SER A 300 11.19 26.67 -27.62
N THR A 301 11.25 25.46 -27.05
CA THR A 301 11.66 24.26 -27.78
C THR A 301 10.70 23.11 -27.45
N ASN A 302 10.15 22.52 -28.51
CA ASN A 302 9.22 21.39 -28.47
C ASN A 302 9.89 20.16 -27.81
N LEU A 303 9.56 19.89 -26.56
CA LEU A 303 9.83 18.60 -25.90
C LEU A 303 8.57 17.74 -25.96
N LEU A 304 8.63 16.70 -26.80
CA LEU A 304 7.71 15.58 -26.80
C LEU A 304 7.53 15.06 -25.36
N ARG A 305 6.28 15.11 -24.86
CA ARG A 305 5.91 14.62 -23.52
C ARG A 305 6.30 13.14 -23.38
N LYS A 306 7.16 12.84 -22.39
CA LYS A 306 7.55 11.49 -21.94
C LYS A 306 6.34 10.59 -21.65
N ASP A 307 5.18 11.18 -21.36
CA ASP A 307 3.94 10.47 -21.00
C ASP A 307 3.38 9.60 -22.14
N ARG A 308 3.77 9.84 -23.40
CA ARG A 308 3.32 9.01 -24.53
C ARG A 308 4.12 7.71 -24.72
N LEU A 309 5.35 7.62 -24.22
CA LEU A 309 6.16 6.39 -24.35
C LEU A 309 5.67 5.27 -23.41
N PHE A 310 5.02 5.61 -22.31
CA PHE A 310 4.56 4.64 -21.30
C PHE A 310 3.19 4.00 -21.61
N SER A 311 2.50 4.46 -22.66
CA SER A 311 1.25 3.84 -23.17
C SER A 311 1.50 2.66 -24.11
N LEU A 312 2.77 2.33 -24.40
CA LEU A 312 3.17 1.29 -25.35
C LEU A 312 3.23 -0.07 -24.63
N CYS A 313 2.19 -0.88 -24.79
CA CYS A 313 2.02 -2.16 -24.10
C CYS A 313 1.32 -3.22 -24.97
N GLN A 314 1.32 -3.05 -26.28
CA GLN A 314 0.92 -4.05 -27.27
C GLN A 314 2.14 -4.51 -28.09
N PRO A 315 2.13 -5.74 -28.66
CA PRO A 315 3.20 -6.23 -29.53
C PRO A 315 3.53 -5.28 -30.69
N ASP A 316 2.53 -4.58 -31.21
CA ASP A 316 2.66 -3.62 -32.33
C ASP A 316 3.47 -2.37 -31.93
N ASP A 317 3.48 -2.03 -30.63
CA ASP A 317 4.21 -0.89 -30.10
C ASP A 317 5.73 -1.14 -30.02
N VAL A 318 6.16 -2.40 -29.89
CA VAL A 318 7.58 -2.79 -29.96
C VAL A 318 8.09 -2.67 -31.39
N LEU A 319 7.21 -2.91 -32.38
CA LEU A 319 7.51 -2.65 -33.78
C LEU A 319 7.65 -1.14 -34.05
N ALA A 320 6.77 -0.32 -33.47
CA ALA A 320 6.86 1.14 -33.56
C ALA A 320 8.16 1.69 -32.95
N LEU A 321 8.61 1.12 -31.82
CA LEU A 321 9.92 1.46 -31.22
C LEU A 321 11.09 1.10 -32.13
N LYS A 322 11.07 -0.07 -32.80
CA LYS A 322 12.10 -0.48 -33.77
C LYS A 322 12.16 0.39 -35.03
N GLN A 323 11.08 1.09 -35.35
CA GLN A 323 10.99 1.98 -36.53
C GLN A 323 11.41 3.43 -36.24
N LEU A 324 11.58 3.81 -34.97
CA LEU A 324 12.17 5.10 -34.60
C LEU A 324 13.68 5.03 -34.82
N GLU A 325 14.16 5.68 -35.88
CA GLU A 325 15.61 5.86 -36.12
C GLU A 325 16.29 6.49 -34.90
N PRO A 326 17.58 6.19 -34.63
CA PRO A 326 18.35 6.71 -33.48
C PRO A 326 18.59 8.24 -33.49
N LYS A 327 17.87 9.00 -34.31
CA LYS A 327 18.06 10.45 -34.49
C LYS A 327 17.59 11.31 -33.31
N ILE A 328 16.86 10.76 -32.34
CA ILE A 328 16.21 11.55 -31.28
C ILE A 328 16.60 11.11 -29.85
N VAL A 329 17.21 9.93 -29.69
CA VAL A 329 17.54 9.38 -28.36
C VAL A 329 18.96 8.81 -28.37
N PRO A 330 19.81 9.13 -27.36
CA PRO A 330 21.14 8.53 -27.24
C PRO A 330 21.06 6.99 -27.29
N GLU A 331 21.94 6.38 -28.07
CA GLU A 331 21.94 4.95 -28.43
C GLU A 331 21.90 4.02 -27.21
N GLU A 332 22.59 4.40 -26.13
CA GLU A 332 22.60 3.67 -24.85
C GLU A 332 21.23 3.65 -24.15
N THR A 333 20.49 4.76 -24.24
CA THR A 333 19.15 4.89 -23.63
C THR A 333 18.14 4.10 -24.47
N TYR A 334 18.23 4.18 -25.80
CA TYR A 334 17.37 3.42 -26.72
C TYR A 334 17.53 1.90 -26.55
N SER A 335 18.78 1.41 -26.45
CA SER A 335 19.10 0.00 -26.21
C SER A 335 18.53 -0.53 -24.89
N GLY A 336 18.61 0.26 -23.82
CA GLY A 336 18.05 -0.10 -22.51
C GLY A 336 16.52 -0.24 -22.51
N HIS A 337 15.81 0.68 -23.15
CA HIS A 337 14.34 0.67 -23.23
C HIS A 337 13.84 -0.48 -24.11
N LEU A 338 14.51 -0.75 -25.23
CA LEU A 338 14.17 -1.86 -26.11
C LEU A 338 14.35 -3.21 -25.40
N LYS A 339 15.43 -3.37 -24.63
CA LYS A 339 15.68 -4.58 -23.84
C LYS A 339 14.65 -4.79 -22.74
N LEU A 340 14.22 -3.72 -22.06
CA LEU A 340 13.16 -3.78 -21.04
C LEU A 340 11.81 -4.14 -21.67
N ALA A 341 11.44 -3.52 -22.80
CA ALA A 341 10.21 -3.82 -23.52
C ALA A 341 10.17 -5.30 -23.97
N GLN A 342 11.30 -5.83 -24.46
CA GLN A 342 11.43 -7.24 -24.83
C GLN A 342 11.23 -8.17 -23.62
N LEU A 343 11.87 -7.88 -22.48
CA LEU A 343 11.70 -8.67 -21.26
C LEU A 343 10.25 -8.68 -20.76
N LEU A 344 9.55 -7.55 -20.82
CA LEU A 344 8.15 -7.46 -20.43
C LEU A 344 7.22 -8.25 -21.37
N VAL A 345 7.52 -8.30 -22.67
CA VAL A 345 6.78 -9.12 -23.63
C VAL A 345 7.01 -10.61 -23.37
N GLU A 346 8.25 -11.03 -23.13
CA GLU A 346 8.57 -12.44 -22.84
C GLU A 346 7.96 -12.91 -21.51
N GLN A 347 7.96 -12.06 -20.48
CA GLN A 347 7.29 -12.38 -19.21
C GLN A 347 5.78 -12.61 -19.42
N ARG A 348 5.10 -11.74 -20.20
CA ARG A 348 3.67 -11.93 -20.50
C ARG A 348 3.38 -13.19 -21.31
N LYS A 349 4.28 -13.60 -22.21
CA LYS A 349 4.16 -14.88 -22.93
C LYS A 349 4.26 -16.06 -21.97
N LEU A 350 5.19 -15.99 -21.02
CA LEU A 350 5.36 -17.01 -19.99
C LEU A 350 4.12 -17.11 -19.11
N ASP A 351 3.61 -15.99 -18.61
CA ASP A 351 2.40 -15.94 -17.76
C ASP A 351 1.17 -16.51 -18.49
N ARG A 352 1.00 -16.20 -19.79
CA ARG A 352 -0.07 -16.79 -20.62
C ARG A 352 0.08 -18.30 -20.79
N THR A 353 1.31 -18.78 -20.93
CA THR A 353 1.59 -20.21 -21.10
C THR A 353 1.26 -20.98 -19.82
N LEU A 354 1.66 -20.44 -18.67
CA LEU A 354 1.35 -21.00 -17.36
C LEU A 354 -0.17 -21.03 -17.11
N PHE A 355 -0.86 -19.93 -17.40
CA PHE A 355 -2.32 -19.87 -17.28
C PHE A 355 -3.06 -20.87 -18.19
N GLN A 356 -2.53 -21.14 -19.39
CA GLN A 356 -3.09 -22.17 -20.28
C GLN A 356 -2.83 -23.59 -19.76
N GLN A 357 -1.66 -23.85 -19.17
CA GLN A 357 -1.34 -25.15 -18.56
C GLN A 357 -2.25 -25.45 -17.37
N ASP A 358 -2.48 -24.48 -16.49
CA ASP A 358 -3.37 -24.64 -15.33
C ASP A 358 -4.82 -24.93 -15.76
N ASN A 359 -5.30 -24.26 -16.81
CA ASN A 359 -6.65 -24.52 -17.35
C ASN A 359 -6.78 -25.87 -18.07
N LEU A 360 -5.68 -26.42 -18.61
CA LEU A 360 -5.68 -27.76 -19.21
C LEU A 360 -5.65 -28.85 -18.14
N GLN A 361 -5.00 -28.61 -16.99
CA GLN A 361 -4.96 -29.55 -15.87
C GLN A 361 -6.23 -29.50 -15.00
N ALA A 362 -6.98 -28.39 -15.01
CA ALA A 362 -8.23 -28.23 -14.26
C ALA A 362 -9.46 -28.90 -14.91
N LYS A 363 -9.33 -29.59 -16.05
CA LYS A 363 -10.45 -30.37 -16.61
C LYS A 363 -10.64 -31.65 -15.80
N PRO A 364 -11.80 -31.85 -15.13
CA PRO A 364 -12.06 -33.08 -14.40
C PRO A 364 -12.07 -34.25 -15.39
N SER A 365 -11.25 -35.25 -15.09
CA SER A 365 -11.29 -36.58 -15.69
C SER A 365 -12.74 -37.09 -15.63
N ARG A 366 -13.43 -37.12 -16.77
CA ARG A 366 -14.68 -37.87 -16.90
C ARG A 366 -14.31 -39.35 -17.04
N PHE A 367 -14.27 -40.03 -15.90
CA PHE A 367 -14.44 -41.48 -15.81
C PHE A 367 -15.51 -41.77 -14.77
#